data_AF-A0A7I0HM17-F1
#
_entry.id   AF-A0A7I0HM17-F1
#
_cell.length_a   1.000
_cell.length_b   1.000
_cell.length_c   1.000
_cell.angle_alpha   90.00
_cell.angle_beta   90.00
_cell.angle_gamma   90.00
#
_symmetry.space_group_name_H-M   'P 1'
#
loop_
_entity.id
_entity.type
_entity.pdbx_description
1 polymer ?
#
loop_
_entity_poly.entity_id
_entity_poly.type
_entity_poly.pdbx_seq_one_letter_code
_entity_poly.pdbx_strand_id
1 'polypeptide(L)'
;MKINIDRIIALLAFAFAVYTYYDSQKKVDLVYLNEETPRKIIIAEEKSSIKIINNKTKKQIKNPIYQTRLYLWNRGKEAISKGEQWDPITIDFLTSEENKFELIDASITKKTSNYTFSNISLLENHLLIFIDRFDSNDGIAIDILYTSEKPIKLTLNGKIKGQEIIQNALNLPVYKQILPIFKSIGISIFILLILIFGPRHVFRGSTRRIKLLFGYIRKKRMPRFDSIFRFIQYCFLSGFFIYVFYSAAVDQYKKEITNNIDSEIPFKLK
;
A
#
# COMPACT_ATOMS: atom_id res chain seq x y z
N MET A 1 9.02 -43.78 -9.93
CA MET A 1 8.61 -42.56 -10.66
C MET A 1 9.75 -41.58 -10.54
N LYS A 2 10.60 -41.41 -11.58
CA LYS A 2 11.70 -40.44 -11.53
C LYS A 2 11.09 -39.04 -11.63
N ILE A 3 11.33 -38.21 -10.63
CA ILE A 3 10.96 -36.80 -10.69
C ILE A 3 11.95 -36.14 -11.65
N ASN A 4 11.45 -35.53 -12.71
CA ASN A 4 12.29 -34.84 -13.69
C ASN A 4 12.77 -33.52 -13.06
N ILE A 5 14.02 -33.52 -12.60
CA ILE A 5 14.68 -32.38 -11.94
C ILE A 5 14.57 -31.10 -12.80
N ASP A 6 14.66 -31.24 -14.12
CA ASP A 6 14.55 -30.14 -15.09
C ASP A 6 13.25 -29.33 -14.94
N ARG A 7 12.14 -30.00 -14.60
CA ARG A 7 10.83 -29.34 -14.44
C ARG A 7 10.76 -28.51 -13.15
N ILE A 8 11.44 -28.95 -12.10
CA ILE A 8 11.53 -28.21 -10.84
C ILE A 8 12.39 -26.96 -11.04
N ILE A 9 13.53 -27.11 -11.72
CA ILE A 9 14.41 -25.99 -12.05
C ILE A 9 13.67 -24.95 -12.89
N ALA A 10 12.92 -25.38 -13.92
CA ALA A 10 12.12 -24.47 -14.75
C ALA A 10 11.06 -23.70 -13.94
N LEU A 11 10.40 -24.36 -12.98
CA LEU A 11 9.40 -23.72 -12.13
C LEU A 11 10.04 -22.67 -11.19
N LEU A 12 11.17 -23.01 -10.56
CA LEU A 12 11.91 -22.10 -9.70
C LEU A 12 12.43 -20.89 -10.48
N ALA A 13 12.97 -21.11 -11.68
CA ALA A 13 13.43 -20.04 -12.56
C ALA A 13 12.29 -19.10 -12.97
N PHE A 14 11.10 -19.64 -13.28
CA PHE A 14 9.93 -18.82 -13.58
C PHE A 14 9.47 -18.00 -12.37
N ALA A 15 9.38 -18.60 -11.19
CA ALA A 15 9.01 -17.89 -9.96
C ALA A 15 9.99 -16.75 -9.65
N PHE A 16 11.29 -17.01 -9.82
CA PHE A 16 12.34 -16.02 -9.65
C PHE A 16 12.27 -14.90 -10.70
N ALA A 17 12.01 -15.22 -11.97
CA ALA A 17 11.83 -14.23 -13.04
C ALA A 17 10.62 -13.32 -12.77
N VAL A 18 9.51 -13.88 -12.27
CA VAL A 18 8.33 -13.08 -11.89
C VAL A 18 8.63 -12.19 -10.69
N TYR A 19 9.30 -12.72 -9.67
CA TYR A 19 9.73 -11.95 -8.50
C TYR A 19 10.63 -10.78 -8.91
N THR A 20 11.67 -11.05 -9.68
CA THR A 20 12.62 -10.02 -10.16
C THR A 20 11.95 -9.00 -11.09
N TYR A 21 11.00 -9.42 -11.93
CA TYR A 21 10.23 -8.47 -12.75
C TYR A 21 9.47 -7.45 -11.88
N TYR A 22 8.74 -7.91 -10.87
CA TYR A 22 8.02 -6.99 -9.96
C TYR A 22 8.98 -6.17 -9.09
N ASP A 23 10.07 -6.77 -8.63
CA ASP A 23 11.07 -6.06 -7.84
C ASP A 23 11.79 -4.98 -8.68
N SER A 24 12.02 -5.24 -9.97
CA SER A 24 12.64 -4.29 -10.90
C SER A 24 11.74 -3.12 -11.30
N GLN A 25 10.44 -3.17 -10.97
CA GLN A 25 9.55 -2.06 -11.28
C GLN A 25 9.94 -0.84 -10.47
N LYS A 26 10.52 0.09 -11.23
CA LYS A 26 10.77 1.46 -10.84
C LYS A 26 9.44 2.15 -10.57
N LYS A 27 9.16 2.41 -9.29
CA LYS A 27 7.91 3.01 -8.84
C LYS A 27 8.20 4.16 -7.89
N VAL A 28 7.60 5.31 -8.19
CA VAL A 28 7.43 6.43 -7.27
C VAL A 28 6.21 6.16 -6.38
N ASP A 29 6.35 6.33 -5.07
CA ASP A 29 5.27 6.09 -4.11
C ASP A 29 5.43 7.04 -2.91
N LEU A 30 5.03 8.30 -3.09
CA LEU A 30 4.93 9.26 -2.01
C LEU A 30 3.71 8.93 -1.16
N VAL A 31 3.91 8.84 0.15
CA VAL A 31 2.87 8.53 1.12
C VAL A 31 2.95 9.50 2.27
N TYR A 32 1.81 9.72 2.92
CA TYR A 32 1.73 10.56 4.10
C TYR A 32 1.04 9.86 5.26
N LEU A 33 1.35 10.32 6.47
CA LEU A 33 0.70 9.87 7.69
C LEU A 33 0.52 11.07 8.61
N ASN A 34 -0.68 11.20 9.18
CA ASN A 34 -1.03 12.25 10.10
C ASN A 34 -1.23 11.62 11.48
N GLU A 35 -0.80 12.31 12.53
CA GLU A 35 -1.18 11.91 13.89
C GLU A 35 -2.71 11.97 14.04
N GLU A 36 -3.31 10.87 14.52
CA GLU A 36 -4.77 10.75 14.65
C GLU A 36 -5.36 11.75 15.65
N THR A 37 -4.57 12.09 16.69
CA THR A 37 -4.99 12.98 17.77
C THR A 37 -4.07 14.20 17.84
N PRO A 38 -4.51 15.37 17.32
CA PRO A 38 -3.78 16.61 17.49
C PRO A 38 -3.57 16.91 18.98
N ARG A 39 -2.35 17.28 19.33
CA ARG A 39 -2.00 17.68 20.70
C ARG A 39 -2.57 19.06 20.97
N LYS A 40 -3.43 19.17 21.98
CA LYS A 40 -3.90 20.47 22.47
C LYS A 40 -2.79 21.10 23.29
N ILE A 41 -2.16 22.17 22.78
CA ILE A 41 -1.06 22.83 23.48
C ILE A 41 -1.61 23.78 24.53
N ILE A 42 -2.62 24.58 24.16
CA ILE A 42 -3.16 25.62 25.05
C ILE A 42 -4.69 25.64 24.99
N ILE A 43 -5.28 25.69 26.17
CA ILE A 43 -6.69 26.02 26.36
C ILE A 43 -6.78 27.55 26.42
N ALA A 44 -6.98 28.19 25.27
CA ALA A 44 -7.15 29.64 25.22
C ALA A 44 -8.58 30.01 25.65
N GLU A 45 -8.94 29.80 26.91
CA GLU A 45 -10.21 30.29 27.44
C GLU A 45 -10.09 31.77 27.82
N GLU A 46 -11.20 32.52 27.76
CA GLU A 46 -11.27 33.92 28.21
C GLU A 46 -10.83 34.12 29.67
N LYS A 47 -10.89 33.06 30.50
CA LYS A 47 -10.47 33.05 31.90
C LYS A 47 -9.06 32.50 32.15
N SER A 48 -8.31 32.15 31.10
CA SER A 48 -6.92 31.71 31.26
C SER A 48 -6.01 32.88 31.69
N SER A 49 -5.04 32.59 32.56
CA SER A 49 -4.04 33.57 33.00
C SER A 49 -3.04 33.94 31.89
N ILE A 50 -3.01 33.17 30.79
CA ILE A 50 -2.08 33.33 29.67
C ILE A 50 -2.86 33.82 28.45
N LYS A 51 -2.61 35.05 28.01
CA LYS A 51 -3.18 35.60 26.77
C LYS A 51 -2.22 35.40 25.61
N ILE A 52 -2.70 34.75 24.55
CA ILE A 52 -1.93 34.56 23.32
C ILE A 52 -2.38 35.60 22.31
N ILE A 53 -1.42 36.34 21.77
CA ILE A 53 -1.68 37.40 20.79
C ILE A 53 -1.10 36.96 19.46
N ASN A 54 -1.92 36.94 18.41
CA ASN A 54 -1.43 36.72 17.06
C ASN A 54 -0.58 37.93 16.64
N ASN A 55 0.70 37.71 16.31
CA ASN A 55 1.61 38.80 16.00
C ASN A 55 1.21 39.59 14.73
N LYS A 56 0.56 38.93 13.77
CA LYS A 56 0.11 39.54 12.51
C LYS A 56 -1.12 40.41 12.70
N THR A 57 -2.15 39.89 13.39
CA THR A 57 -3.43 40.60 13.56
C THR A 57 -3.49 41.45 14.82
N LYS A 58 -2.55 41.27 15.75
CA LYS A 58 -2.53 41.85 17.10
C LYS A 58 -3.77 41.52 17.95
N LYS A 59 -4.59 40.56 17.52
CA LYS A 59 -5.79 40.11 18.24
C LYS A 59 -5.45 38.94 19.16
N GLN A 60 -6.18 38.86 20.27
CA GLN A 60 -6.11 37.70 21.16
C GLN A 60 -6.73 36.48 20.49
N ILE A 61 -6.01 35.36 20.50
CA ILE A 61 -6.54 34.06 20.09
C ILE A 61 -7.42 33.55 21.23
N LYS A 62 -8.70 33.33 20.93
CA LYS A 62 -9.71 32.84 21.90
C LYS A 62 -10.06 31.36 21.71
N ASN A 63 -9.52 30.73 20.68
CA ASN A 63 -9.78 29.33 20.37
C ASN A 63 -8.59 28.47 20.81
N PRO A 64 -8.82 27.20 21.19
CA PRO A 64 -7.74 26.28 21.52
C PRO A 64 -6.70 26.16 20.40
N ILE A 65 -5.43 26.08 20.81
CA ILE A 65 -4.32 25.85 19.89
C ILE A 65 -3.99 24.36 19.89
N TYR A 66 -3.98 23.79 18.69
CA TYR A 66 -3.61 22.42 18.43
C TYR A 66 -2.30 22.38 17.64
N GLN A 67 -1.51 21.35 17.91
CA GLN A 67 -0.38 20.93 17.09
C GLN A 67 -0.68 19.55 16.55
N THR A 68 -0.49 19.38 15.25
CA THR A 68 -0.51 18.07 14.61
C THR A 68 0.78 17.89 13.82
N ARG A 69 1.22 16.65 13.69
CA ARG A 69 2.38 16.29 12.89
C ARG A 69 1.95 15.50 11.68
N LEU A 70 2.46 15.94 10.53
CA LEU A 70 2.34 15.23 9.26
C LEU A 70 3.71 14.66 8.89
N TYR A 71 3.77 13.36 8.65
CA TYR A 71 4.90 12.69 8.04
C TYR A 71 4.64 12.55 6.55
N LEU A 72 5.63 12.88 5.73
CA LEU A 72 5.58 12.72 4.28
C LEU A 72 6.89 12.07 3.84
N TRP A 73 6.84 10.93 3.17
CA TRP A 73 8.04 10.23 2.72
C TRP A 73 7.81 9.47 1.42
N ASN A 74 8.91 9.25 0.71
CA ASN A 74 8.92 8.45 -0.51
C ASN A 74 9.20 6.99 -0.15
N ARG A 75 8.18 6.14 -0.25
CA ARG A 75 8.33 4.69 -0.11
C ARG A 75 8.73 4.01 -1.44
N GLY A 76 8.68 4.76 -2.53
CA GLY A 76 9.08 4.28 -3.85
C GLY A 76 10.55 3.89 -3.92
N LYS A 77 10.90 3.10 -4.94
CA LYS A 77 12.30 2.74 -5.27
C LYS A 77 12.99 3.81 -6.10
N GLU A 78 12.23 4.72 -6.71
CA GLU A 78 12.75 5.85 -7.46
C GLU A 78 12.71 7.14 -6.65
N ALA A 79 13.70 8.00 -6.88
CA ALA A 79 13.71 9.34 -6.32
C ALA A 79 12.66 10.22 -7.02
N ILE A 80 12.08 11.17 -6.28
CA ILE A 80 11.18 12.20 -6.79
C ILE A 80 11.98 13.48 -6.94
N SER A 81 12.02 14.03 -8.15
CA SER A 81 12.73 15.29 -8.43
C SER A 81 11.78 16.47 -8.64
N LYS A 82 12.29 17.71 -8.51
CA LYS A 82 11.53 18.97 -8.63
C LYS A 82 10.60 19.08 -9.84
N GLY A 83 11.01 18.54 -10.99
CA GLY A 83 10.23 18.59 -12.24
C GLY A 83 9.15 17.50 -12.37
N GLU A 84 9.04 16.60 -11.40
CA GLU A 84 8.11 15.48 -11.44
C GLU A 84 6.82 15.75 -10.67
N GLN A 85 6.74 16.89 -10.00
CA GLN A 85 5.51 17.40 -9.40
C GLN A 85 4.65 18.05 -10.49
N TRP A 86 3.59 17.35 -10.90
CA TRP A 86 2.65 17.87 -11.93
C TRP A 86 1.64 18.85 -11.33
N ASP A 87 1.11 18.51 -10.15
CA ASP A 87 0.25 19.40 -9.37
C ASP A 87 0.93 19.74 -8.04
N PRO A 88 0.80 20.97 -7.52
CA PRO A 88 1.29 21.35 -6.20
C PRO A 88 0.79 20.39 -5.12
N ILE A 89 1.66 20.04 -4.17
CA ILE A 89 1.28 19.19 -3.05
C ILE A 89 0.70 20.12 -2.00
N THR A 90 -0.58 19.94 -1.70
CA THR A 90 -1.31 20.78 -0.76
C THR A 90 -1.74 19.97 0.44
N ILE A 91 -1.58 20.53 1.63
CA ILE A 91 -2.28 20.05 2.82
C ILE A 91 -3.57 20.85 2.93
N ASP A 92 -4.68 20.13 2.84
CA ASP A 92 -6.01 20.65 2.97
C ASP A 92 -6.57 20.30 4.36
N PHE A 93 -7.24 21.27 4.96
CA PHE A 93 -7.81 21.19 6.29
C PHE A 93 -9.31 20.94 6.16
N LEU A 94 -9.78 19.76 6.57
CA LEU A 94 -11.19 19.42 6.48
C LEU A 94 -11.97 20.07 7.63
N THR A 95 -12.49 21.27 7.37
CA THR A 95 -13.30 22.06 8.31
C THR A 95 -14.76 22.03 7.91
N SER A 96 -15.67 21.86 8.87
CA SER A 96 -17.08 22.24 8.66
C SER A 96 -17.18 23.77 8.56
N GLU A 97 -18.11 24.29 7.75
CA GLU A 97 -18.29 25.75 7.54
C GLU A 97 -18.43 26.56 8.84
N GLU A 98 -18.95 25.94 9.90
CA GLU A 98 -19.13 26.56 11.21
C GLU A 98 -17.86 26.61 12.08
N ASN A 99 -16.82 25.84 11.75
CA ASN A 99 -15.63 25.72 12.59
C ASN A 99 -14.58 26.78 12.20
N LYS A 100 -14.37 27.76 13.08
CA LYS A 100 -13.37 28.81 12.88
C LYS A 100 -11.95 28.25 12.97
N PHE A 101 -11.38 27.96 11.81
CA PHE A 101 -9.99 27.53 11.63
C PHE A 101 -9.10 28.71 11.26
N GLU A 102 -7.93 28.77 11.88
CA GLU A 102 -6.84 29.65 11.46
C GLU A 102 -5.51 28.91 11.62
N LEU A 103 -4.72 28.90 10.54
CA LEU A 103 -3.38 28.34 10.54
C LEU A 103 -2.41 29.36 11.16
N ILE A 104 -1.73 28.97 12.23
CA ILE A 104 -0.81 29.84 12.97
C ILE A 104 0.57 29.77 12.36
N ASP A 105 1.11 28.54 12.26
CA ASP A 105 2.45 28.29 11.77
C ASP A 105 2.58 26.86 11.24
N ALA A 106 3.57 26.63 10.39
CA ALA A 106 3.96 25.30 10.00
C ALA A 106 5.45 25.25 9.66
N SER A 107 6.13 24.24 10.17
CA SER A 107 7.58 24.10 10.00
C SER A 107 7.98 22.65 9.79
N ILE A 108 9.03 22.45 8.98
CA ILE A 108 9.65 21.14 8.83
C ILE A 108 10.56 20.92 10.05
N THR A 109 10.20 19.97 10.91
CA THR A 109 10.89 19.71 12.16
C THR A 109 11.94 18.61 12.04
N LYS A 110 11.74 17.66 11.10
CA LYS A 110 12.68 16.57 10.83
C LYS A 110 12.81 16.29 9.34
N LYS A 111 13.99 15.80 8.97
CA LYS A 111 14.33 15.35 7.62
C LYS A 111 15.20 14.09 7.71
N THR A 112 14.98 13.12 6.82
CA THR A 112 15.77 11.87 6.81
C THR A 112 17.19 12.09 6.29
N SER A 113 17.36 13.03 5.34
CA SER A 113 18.64 13.38 4.73
C SER A 113 18.79 14.89 4.55
N ASN A 114 20.04 15.36 4.45
CA ASN A 114 20.35 16.77 4.14
C ASN A 114 19.98 17.16 2.70
N TYR A 115 19.71 16.17 1.85
CA TYR A 115 19.33 16.36 0.44
C TYR A 115 17.82 16.46 0.26
N THR A 116 17.05 16.27 1.34
CA THR A 116 15.61 16.52 1.37
C THR A 116 15.35 18.02 1.42
N PHE A 117 15.32 18.67 0.25
CA PHE A 117 14.93 20.06 0.15
C PHE A 117 13.43 20.14 -0.10
N SER A 118 12.75 20.71 0.88
CA SER A 118 11.35 21.06 0.79
C SER A 118 11.13 22.39 1.46
N ASN A 119 10.25 23.18 0.86
CA ASN A 119 9.81 24.46 1.39
C ASN A 119 8.31 24.40 1.59
N ILE A 120 7.88 25.12 2.62
CA ILE A 120 6.48 25.27 2.96
C ILE A 120 6.10 26.72 2.73
N SER A 121 5.01 26.96 1.99
CA SER A 121 4.40 28.28 1.92
C SER A 121 2.96 28.22 2.36
N LEU A 122 2.58 29.20 3.18
CA LEU A 122 1.22 29.42 3.63
C LEU A 122 0.46 30.21 2.58
N LEU A 123 -0.59 29.63 2.01
CA LEU A 123 -1.50 30.30 1.10
C LEU A 123 -2.91 30.23 1.68
N GLU A 124 -3.31 31.29 2.37
CA GLU A 124 -4.58 31.35 3.12
C GLU A 124 -4.74 30.18 4.10
N ASN A 125 -5.61 29.23 3.77
CA ASN A 125 -5.91 28.03 4.55
C ASN A 125 -5.27 26.76 3.98
N HIS A 126 -4.35 26.87 3.02
CA HIS A 126 -3.63 25.74 2.45
C HIS A 126 -2.15 25.84 2.74
N LEU A 127 -1.54 24.68 2.93
CA LEU A 127 -0.10 24.55 3.06
C LEU A 127 0.46 23.93 1.78
N LEU A 128 1.27 24.69 1.04
CA LEU A 128 1.93 24.17 -0.16
C LEU A 128 3.28 23.56 0.23
N ILE A 129 3.52 22.34 -0.25
CA ILE A 129 4.79 21.62 -0.11
C ILE A 129 5.45 21.58 -1.49
N PHE A 130 6.63 22.19 -1.57
CA PHE A 130 7.50 22.07 -2.72
C PHE A 130 8.53 20.99 -2.44
N ILE A 131 8.65 20.01 -3.34
CA ILE A 131 9.68 18.97 -3.25
C ILE A 131 10.75 19.31 -4.29
N ASP A 132 11.99 19.57 -3.87
CA ASP A 132 13.08 19.63 -4.84
C ASP A 132 13.67 18.23 -5.10
N ARG A 133 13.85 17.42 -4.03
CA ARG A 133 14.33 16.03 -4.15
C ARG A 133 13.98 15.17 -2.94
N PHE A 134 13.32 14.03 -3.17
CA PHE A 134 13.08 12.96 -2.19
C PHE A 134 13.65 11.65 -2.75
N ASP A 135 14.78 11.17 -2.21
CA ASP A 135 15.30 9.84 -2.58
C ASP A 135 14.42 8.72 -1.98
N SER A 136 14.72 7.46 -2.31
CA SER A 136 14.00 6.32 -1.75
C SER A 136 14.17 6.26 -0.23
N ASN A 137 13.05 6.12 0.49
CA ASN A 137 12.92 6.15 1.95
C ASN A 137 13.27 7.48 2.63
N ASP A 138 13.50 8.55 1.85
CA ASP A 138 13.60 9.89 2.41
C ASP A 138 12.24 10.47 2.74
N GLY A 139 12.20 11.32 3.76
CA GLY A 139 10.99 12.01 4.15
C GLY A 139 11.24 13.17 5.08
N ILE A 140 10.13 13.80 5.45
CA ILE A 140 10.07 14.95 6.33
C ILE A 140 8.95 14.78 7.36
N ALA A 141 9.14 15.40 8.51
CA ALA A 141 8.06 15.65 9.47
C ALA A 141 7.75 17.15 9.47
N ILE A 142 6.46 17.47 9.37
CA ILE A 142 5.94 18.83 9.37
C ILE A 142 5.08 18.99 10.62
N ASP A 143 5.45 19.93 11.48
CA ASP A 143 4.63 20.32 12.62
C ASP A 143 3.75 21.48 12.19
N ILE A 144 2.44 21.32 12.40
CA ILE A 144 1.41 22.26 11.96
C ILE A 144 0.69 22.75 13.22
N LEU A 145 0.81 24.05 13.45
CA LEU A 145 0.21 24.78 14.56
C LEU A 145 -1.00 25.54 14.04
N TYR A 146 -2.16 25.26 14.61
CA TYR A 146 -3.40 25.90 14.20
C TYR A 146 -4.34 26.12 15.38
N THR A 147 -5.27 27.04 15.21
CA THR A 147 -6.35 27.30 16.17
C THR A 147 -7.69 26.90 15.58
N SER A 148 -8.52 26.28 16.41
CA SER A 148 -9.80 25.71 16.00
C SER A 148 -10.68 25.46 17.22
N GLU A 149 -11.99 25.35 17.07
CA GLU A 149 -12.86 24.92 18.16
C GLU A 149 -12.70 23.42 18.43
N LYS A 150 -12.57 22.63 17.35
CA LYS A 150 -12.41 21.16 17.39
C LYS A 150 -11.15 20.68 16.65
N PRO A 151 -10.57 19.53 16.99
CA PRO A 151 -9.49 18.95 16.19
C PRO A 151 -9.90 18.78 14.72
N ILE A 152 -9.00 19.11 13.79
CA ILE A 152 -9.27 19.08 12.35
C ILE A 152 -8.50 17.92 11.73
N LYS A 153 -9.12 17.27 10.74
CA LYS A 153 -8.46 16.24 9.93
C LYS A 153 -7.71 16.89 8.78
N LEU A 154 -6.50 16.40 8.54
CA LEU A 154 -5.67 16.80 7.41
C LEU A 154 -5.81 15.79 6.27
N THR A 155 -5.85 16.31 5.05
CA THR A 155 -5.70 15.51 3.83
C THR A 155 -4.62 16.12 2.98
N LEU A 156 -3.83 15.28 2.32
CA LEU A 156 -2.79 15.74 1.42
C LEU A 156 -3.17 15.39 -0.01
N ASN A 157 -3.17 16.41 -0.86
CA ASN A 157 -3.52 16.35 -2.27
C ASN A 157 -2.31 16.75 -3.11
N GLY A 158 -2.31 16.34 -4.38
CA GLY A 158 -1.23 16.61 -5.33
C GLY A 158 -1.03 15.44 -6.29
N LYS A 159 -0.26 15.68 -7.35
CA LYS A 159 0.09 14.68 -8.37
C LYS A 159 1.57 14.70 -8.67
N ILE A 160 2.14 13.51 -8.77
CA ILE A 160 3.55 13.30 -9.08
C ILE A 160 3.62 12.35 -10.27
N LYS A 161 4.62 12.52 -11.13
CA LYS A 161 4.87 11.62 -12.25
C LYS A 161 4.95 10.17 -11.75
N GLY A 162 4.14 9.29 -12.34
CA GLY A 162 4.06 7.88 -11.94
C GLY A 162 3.12 7.61 -10.74
N GLN A 163 2.49 8.64 -10.17
CA GLN A 163 1.55 8.53 -9.07
C GLN A 163 0.38 9.52 -9.17
N GLU A 164 -0.82 9.00 -9.44
CA GLU A 164 -2.02 9.84 -9.60
C GLU A 164 -2.56 10.42 -8.30
N ILE A 165 -2.40 9.70 -7.18
CA ILE A 165 -2.97 10.08 -5.88
C ILE A 165 -1.94 9.78 -4.78
N ILE A 166 -1.70 10.76 -3.92
CA ILE A 166 -0.88 10.60 -2.72
C ILE A 166 -1.75 9.95 -1.65
N GLN A 167 -1.37 8.76 -1.21
CA GLN A 167 -2.19 7.94 -0.31
C GLN A 167 -1.75 8.11 1.13
N ASN A 168 -2.72 8.08 2.04
CA ASN A 168 -2.42 7.92 3.46
C ASN A 168 -1.85 6.51 3.68
N ALA A 169 -0.73 6.39 4.38
CA ALA A 169 -0.05 5.13 4.64
C ALA A 169 -0.97 4.08 5.31
N LEU A 170 -1.96 4.51 6.11
CA LEU A 170 -2.94 3.62 6.75
C LEU A 170 -3.99 3.06 5.76
N ASN A 171 -4.29 3.80 4.70
CA ASN A 171 -5.38 3.49 3.77
C ASN A 171 -4.89 2.76 2.51
N LEU A 172 -3.68 2.22 2.54
CA LEU A 172 -3.13 1.53 1.39
C LEU A 172 -4.00 0.30 1.08
N PRO A 173 -4.47 0.17 -0.18
CA PRO A 173 -5.21 -1.00 -0.58
C PRO A 173 -4.26 -2.21 -0.55
N VAL A 174 -4.30 -2.93 0.58
CA VAL A 174 -3.55 -4.16 0.86
C VAL A 174 -3.60 -5.09 -0.35
N TYR A 175 -4.77 -5.22 -0.98
CA TYR A 175 -4.94 -6.06 -2.15
C TYR A 175 -4.00 -5.71 -3.33
N LYS A 176 -3.65 -4.43 -3.55
CA LYS A 176 -2.80 -4.04 -4.70
C LYS A 176 -1.36 -4.57 -4.58
N GLN A 177 -0.85 -4.73 -3.35
CA GLN A 177 0.51 -5.24 -3.14
C GLN A 177 0.59 -6.76 -3.19
N ILE A 178 -0.42 -7.47 -2.68
CA ILE A 178 -0.39 -8.94 -2.60
C ILE A 178 -0.95 -9.63 -3.87
N LEU A 179 -1.80 -8.95 -4.64
CA LEU A 179 -2.37 -9.50 -5.89
C LEU A 179 -1.33 -10.03 -6.90
N PRO A 180 -0.19 -9.36 -7.19
CA PRO A 180 0.81 -9.90 -8.11
C PRO A 180 1.48 -11.18 -7.59
N ILE A 181 1.73 -11.27 -6.28
CA ILE A 181 2.29 -12.47 -5.62
C ILE A 181 1.27 -13.62 -5.68
N PHE A 182 -0.01 -13.35 -5.46
CA PHE A 182 -1.04 -14.37 -5.56
C PHE A 182 -1.29 -14.83 -7.00
N LYS A 183 -1.21 -13.93 -7.99
CA LYS A 183 -1.24 -14.32 -9.40
C LYS A 183 -0.08 -15.25 -9.75
N SER A 184 1.13 -14.97 -9.29
CA SER A 184 2.31 -15.79 -9.59
C SER A 184 2.24 -17.17 -8.93
N ILE A 185 1.84 -17.24 -7.66
CA ILE A 185 1.63 -18.50 -6.93
C ILE A 185 0.49 -19.30 -7.57
N GLY A 186 -0.64 -18.66 -7.89
CA GLY A 186 -1.78 -19.30 -8.54
C GLY A 186 -1.42 -19.91 -9.89
N ILE A 187 -0.68 -19.18 -10.73
CA ILE A 187 -0.17 -19.68 -12.01
C ILE A 187 0.79 -20.87 -11.79
N SER A 188 1.68 -20.78 -10.80
CA SER A 188 2.65 -21.84 -10.50
C SER A 188 1.95 -23.14 -10.05
N ILE A 189 0.95 -23.04 -9.18
CA ILE A 189 0.13 -24.18 -8.75
C ILE A 189 -0.65 -24.76 -9.95
N PHE A 190 -1.22 -23.89 -10.80
CA PHE A 190 -1.93 -24.32 -11.99
C PHE A 190 -1.04 -25.10 -12.96
N ILE A 191 0.19 -24.62 -13.21
CA ILE A 191 1.19 -25.31 -14.02
C ILE A 191 1.58 -26.65 -13.38
N LEU A 192 1.80 -26.69 -12.07
CA LEU A 192 2.12 -27.93 -11.34
C LEU A 192 1.00 -28.97 -11.51
N LEU A 193 -0.26 -28.56 -11.40
CA LEU A 193 -1.42 -29.42 -11.64
C LEU A 193 -1.43 -29.94 -13.08
N ILE A 194 -1.16 -29.10 -14.09
CA ILE A 194 -1.05 -29.54 -15.48
C ILE A 194 0.09 -30.57 -15.64
N LEU A 195 1.24 -30.38 -14.99
CA LEU A 195 2.38 -31.30 -15.11
C LEU A 195 2.14 -32.66 -14.44
N ILE A 196 1.47 -32.69 -13.30
CA ILE A 196 1.15 -33.92 -12.56
C ILE A 196 0.03 -34.71 -13.27
N PHE A 197 -0.98 -34.00 -13.79
CA PHE A 197 -2.21 -34.62 -14.27
C PHE A 197 -2.35 -34.66 -15.81
N GLY A 198 -1.70 -33.76 -16.54
CA GLY A 198 -1.69 -33.72 -18.01
C GLY A 198 -1.21 -35.02 -18.67
N PRO A 199 -0.10 -35.64 -18.20
CA PRO A 199 0.38 -36.90 -18.77
C PRO A 199 -0.62 -38.06 -18.60
N ARG A 200 -1.41 -38.05 -17.51
CA ARG A 200 -2.43 -39.09 -17.26
C ARG A 200 -3.57 -39.07 -18.28
N HIS A 201 -3.85 -37.92 -18.90
CA HIS A 201 -4.84 -37.79 -19.96
C HIS A 201 -4.30 -38.23 -21.33
N VAL A 202 -3.04 -37.91 -21.65
CA VAL A 202 -2.40 -38.32 -22.91
C VAL A 202 -2.17 -39.84 -22.94
N PHE A 203 -1.77 -40.45 -21.83
CA PHE A 203 -1.61 -41.91 -21.73
C PHE A 203 -2.94 -42.69 -21.73
N ARG A 204 -4.07 -42.06 -21.41
CA ARG A 204 -5.39 -42.70 -21.57
C ARG A 204 -5.80 -42.91 -23.02
N GLY A 205 -5.23 -42.14 -23.96
CA GLY A 205 -5.38 -42.37 -25.40
C GLY A 205 -4.64 -43.61 -25.89
N SER A 206 -3.42 -43.88 -25.39
CA SER A 206 -2.66 -45.07 -25.80
C SER A 206 -3.20 -46.35 -25.15
N THR A 207 -3.67 -46.28 -23.90
CA THR A 207 -4.32 -47.42 -23.24
C THR A 207 -5.68 -47.81 -23.87
N ARG A 208 -6.32 -46.95 -24.67
CA ARG A 208 -7.50 -47.33 -25.48
C ARG A 208 -7.15 -48.29 -26.62
N ARG A 209 -5.98 -48.14 -27.25
CA ARG A 209 -5.50 -49.12 -28.25
C ARG A 209 -5.17 -50.46 -27.58
N ILE A 210 -4.66 -50.44 -26.35
CA ILE A 210 -4.38 -51.65 -25.54
C ILE A 210 -5.69 -52.29 -25.01
N LYS A 211 -6.72 -51.51 -24.67
CA LYS A 211 -8.02 -52.02 -24.20
C LYS A 211 -8.91 -52.62 -25.29
N LEU A 212 -8.77 -52.18 -26.55
CA LEU A 212 -9.43 -52.83 -27.67
C LEU A 212 -8.92 -54.27 -27.89
N LEU A 213 -7.68 -54.55 -27.46
CA LEU A 213 -7.10 -55.90 -27.47
C LEU A 213 -7.56 -56.78 -26.29
N PHE A 214 -8.16 -56.23 -25.22
CA PHE A 214 -8.43 -56.96 -23.96
C PHE A 214 -9.91 -57.00 -23.51
N GLY A 215 -10.88 -56.81 -24.41
CA GLY A 215 -12.21 -57.40 -24.19
C GLY A 215 -13.28 -56.50 -23.56
N TYR A 216 -14.17 -56.03 -24.43
CA TYR A 216 -15.60 -56.41 -24.54
C TYR A 216 -16.48 -56.72 -23.31
N ILE A 217 -15.99 -56.88 -22.06
CA ILE A 217 -16.81 -57.34 -20.93
C ILE A 217 -16.51 -56.54 -19.67
N ARG A 218 -17.07 -55.33 -19.54
CA ARG A 218 -17.59 -54.80 -18.24
C ARG A 218 -18.17 -53.40 -18.34
N LYS A 219 -19.48 -53.33 -18.11
CA LYS A 219 -20.24 -52.26 -17.41
C LYS A 219 -19.96 -50.80 -17.82
N LYS A 220 -20.97 -50.28 -18.53
CA LYS A 220 -21.27 -48.92 -18.98
C LYS A 220 -21.26 -47.83 -17.88
N ARG A 221 -20.12 -47.61 -17.21
CA ARG A 221 -19.88 -46.39 -16.40
C ARG A 221 -18.96 -45.47 -17.21
N MET A 222 -19.49 -44.33 -17.68
CA MET A 222 -18.79 -43.40 -18.57
C MET A 222 -17.50 -42.86 -17.92
N PRO A 223 -16.30 -43.29 -18.36
CA PRO A 223 -15.03 -42.87 -17.74
C PRO A 223 -14.67 -41.40 -18.01
N ARG A 224 -15.44 -40.70 -18.84
CA ARG A 224 -15.28 -39.26 -19.11
C ARG A 224 -15.82 -38.37 -17.99
N PHE A 225 -16.84 -38.83 -17.26
CA PHE A 225 -17.46 -38.04 -16.18
C PHE A 225 -16.50 -37.94 -14.98
N ASP A 226 -15.83 -39.04 -14.64
CA ASP A 226 -14.85 -39.10 -13.55
C ASP A 226 -13.66 -38.15 -13.71
N SER A 227 -13.22 -37.87 -14.94
CA SER A 227 -12.12 -36.93 -15.17
C SER A 227 -12.55 -35.48 -15.07
N ILE A 228 -13.74 -35.16 -15.60
CA ILE A 228 -14.29 -33.80 -15.53
C ILE A 228 -14.63 -33.45 -14.08
N PHE A 229 -15.25 -34.39 -13.35
CA PHE A 229 -15.58 -34.18 -11.94
C PHE A 229 -14.33 -33.97 -11.07
N ARG A 230 -13.28 -34.77 -11.29
CA ARG A 230 -11.99 -34.57 -10.60
C ARG A 230 -11.36 -33.23 -10.95
N PHE A 231 -11.38 -32.83 -12.22
CA PHE A 231 -10.88 -31.52 -12.64
C PHE A 231 -11.61 -30.37 -11.93
N ILE A 232 -12.94 -30.42 -11.89
CA ILE A 232 -13.76 -29.43 -11.18
C ILE A 232 -13.41 -29.40 -9.68
N GLN A 233 -13.31 -30.57 -9.03
CA GLN A 233 -12.89 -30.65 -7.62
C GLN A 233 -11.52 -30.00 -7.39
N TYR A 234 -10.56 -30.16 -8.31
CA TYR A 234 -9.24 -29.53 -8.20
C TYR A 234 -9.28 -28.02 -8.43
N CYS A 235 -10.11 -27.52 -9.35
CA CYS A 235 -10.34 -26.08 -9.50
C CYS A 235 -10.94 -25.49 -8.22
N PHE A 236 -11.89 -26.19 -7.59
CA PHE A 236 -12.45 -25.77 -6.30
C PHE A 236 -11.41 -25.81 -5.17
N LEU A 237 -10.63 -26.88 -5.05
CA LEU A 237 -9.58 -26.99 -4.03
C LEU A 237 -8.50 -25.92 -4.21
N SER A 238 -8.01 -25.71 -5.43
CA SER A 238 -7.01 -24.66 -5.70
C SER A 238 -7.57 -23.26 -5.45
N GLY A 239 -8.79 -22.98 -5.90
CA GLY A 239 -9.47 -21.71 -5.59
C GLY A 239 -9.66 -21.49 -4.09
N PHE A 240 -10.03 -22.54 -3.35
CA PHE A 240 -10.17 -22.49 -1.89
C PHE A 240 -8.84 -22.21 -1.20
N PHE A 241 -7.76 -22.90 -1.57
CA PHE A 241 -6.44 -22.62 -1.00
C PHE A 241 -5.96 -21.21 -1.33
N ILE A 242 -6.10 -20.76 -2.58
CA ILE A 242 -5.78 -19.38 -2.97
C ILE A 242 -6.56 -18.40 -2.10
N TYR A 243 -7.85 -18.63 -1.88
CA TYR A 243 -8.69 -17.80 -1.04
C TYR A 243 -8.22 -17.78 0.43
N VAL A 244 -7.96 -18.94 1.03
CA VAL A 244 -7.51 -19.04 2.43
C VAL A 244 -6.16 -18.39 2.65
N PHE A 245 -5.20 -18.61 1.75
CA PHE A 245 -3.90 -17.94 1.82
C PHE A 245 -4.03 -16.43 1.61
N TYR A 246 -4.91 -16.00 0.70
CA TYR A 246 -5.22 -14.59 0.49
C TYR A 246 -5.80 -13.96 1.77
N SER A 247 -6.80 -14.57 2.40
CA SER A 247 -7.39 -14.02 3.63
C SER A 247 -6.38 -13.97 4.77
N ALA A 248 -5.58 -15.03 4.97
CA ALA A 248 -4.57 -15.07 6.03
C ALA A 248 -3.46 -14.02 5.83
N ALA A 249 -3.00 -13.83 4.59
CA ALA A 249 -1.99 -12.82 4.26
C ALA A 249 -2.52 -11.39 4.46
N VAL A 250 -3.77 -11.12 4.05
CA VAL A 250 -4.41 -9.82 4.27
C VAL A 250 -4.53 -9.51 5.77
N ASP A 251 -4.93 -10.49 6.58
CA ASP A 251 -5.07 -10.30 8.03
C ASP A 251 -3.71 -10.12 8.72
N GLN A 252 -2.69 -10.88 8.32
CA GLN A 252 -1.34 -10.72 8.85
C GLN A 252 -0.76 -9.35 8.49
N TYR A 253 -0.93 -8.91 7.24
CA TYR A 253 -0.47 -7.60 6.78
C TYR A 253 -1.20 -6.45 7.45
N LYS A 254 -2.52 -6.56 7.69
CA LYS A 254 -3.27 -5.57 8.49
C LYS A 254 -2.74 -5.48 9.91
N LYS A 255 -2.52 -6.61 10.58
CA LYS A 255 -1.94 -6.64 11.93
C LYS A 255 -0.53 -6.06 11.95
N GLU A 256 0.27 -6.36 10.93
CA GLU A 256 1.62 -5.83 10.79
C GLU A 256 1.55 -4.32 10.62
N ILE A 257 0.81 -3.77 9.65
CA ILE A 257 0.63 -2.31 9.55
C ILE A 257 0.17 -1.71 10.89
N THR A 258 -0.90 -2.19 11.50
CA THR A 258 -1.40 -1.59 12.76
C THR A 258 -0.35 -1.61 13.88
N ASN A 259 0.48 -2.65 13.96
CA ASN A 259 1.52 -2.77 14.99
C ASN A 259 2.85 -2.09 14.59
N ASN A 260 3.07 -1.84 13.29
CA ASN A 260 4.32 -1.40 12.71
C ASN A 260 4.19 -0.07 11.94
N ILE A 261 3.11 0.70 12.13
CA ILE A 261 3.01 2.11 11.69
C ILE A 261 4.26 2.86 12.14
N ASP A 262 4.71 2.55 13.35
CA ASP A 262 5.99 2.99 13.87
C ASP A 262 7.16 2.53 12.98
N SER A 263 7.26 1.28 12.55
CA SER A 263 8.37 0.84 11.68
C SER A 263 8.36 1.43 10.26
N GLU A 264 7.19 1.83 9.73
CA GLU A 264 7.08 2.38 8.37
C GLU A 264 7.53 3.85 8.29
N ILE A 265 7.38 4.61 9.38
CA ILE A 265 8.00 5.93 9.48
C ILE A 265 9.52 5.71 9.47
N PRO A 266 10.27 6.32 8.52
CA PRO A 266 11.72 6.26 8.54
C PRO A 266 12.24 6.56 9.94
N PHE A 267 13.06 5.68 10.53
CA PHE A 267 13.47 5.77 11.94
C PHE A 267 14.00 7.16 12.33
N LYS A 268 14.59 7.88 11.37
CA LYS A 268 15.11 9.24 11.53
C LYS A 268 14.02 10.33 11.69
N LEU A 269 12.77 10.03 11.38
CA LEU A 269 11.62 10.93 11.50
C LEU A 269 10.86 10.75 12.82
N LYS A 270 11.05 9.64 13.54
CA LYS A 270 10.52 9.47 14.90
C LYS A 270 11.23 10.37 15.89
#